data_AF-A0A2N2Z9T7-F1
#
_entry.id   AF-A0A2N2Z9T7-F1
#
_cell.length_a   1.000
_cell.length_b   1.000
_cell.length_c   1.000
_cell.angle_alpha   90.00
_cell.angle_beta   90.00
_cell.angle_gamma   90.00
#
_symmetry.space_group_name_H-M   'P 1'
#
loop_
_entity.id
_entity.type
_entity.pdbx_description
1 polymer ?
#
loop_
_entity_poly.entity_id
_entity_poly.type
_entity_poly.pdbx_seq_one_letter_code
_entity_poly.pdbx_strand_id
1 'polypeptide(L)' 'MSKLFIEETNKTPEIDFNLEKGVLSISGVSVPENAHDFYFPTI' A
#
# COMPACT_ATOMS: atom_id res chain seq x y z
N MET A 1 -7.24 8.67 14.01
CA MET A 1 -7.48 8.95 12.58
C MET A 1 -6.76 7.88 11.78
N SER A 2 -7.46 7.28 10.82
CA SER A 2 -7.09 6.03 10.14
C SER A 2 -5.87 6.23 9.24
N LYS A 3 -4.70 5.70 9.60
CA LYS A 3 -3.54 5.64 8.71
C LYS A 3 -3.47 4.22 8.16
N LEU A 4 -3.42 4.07 6.84
CA LEU A 4 -3.14 2.77 6.22
C LEU A 4 -1.65 2.73 5.93
N PHE A 5 -0.95 1.80 6.57
CA PHE A 5 0.46 1.56 6.31
C PHE A 5 0.67 0.07 6.08
N ILE A 6 1.27 -0.28 4.95
CA ILE A 6 1.65 -1.64 4.58
C ILE A 6 3.15 -1.61 4.28
N GLU A 7 3.93 -2.41 5.00
CA GLU A 7 5.38 -2.48 4.82
C GLU A 7 5.73 -3.21 3.50
N GLU A 8 6.81 -2.78 2.85
CA GLU A 8 7.30 -3.48 1.66
C GLU A 8 7.81 -4.89 1.99
N THR A 9 7.79 -5.76 0.97
CA THR A 9 8.47 -7.04 1.01
C THR A 9 9.29 -7.21 -0.26
N ASN A 10 10.00 -8.34 -0.38
CA ASN A 10 10.71 -8.68 -1.61
C ASN A 10 9.81 -8.80 -2.86
N LYS A 11 8.48 -8.83 -2.69
CA LYS A 11 7.50 -8.96 -3.79
C LYS A 11 6.38 -7.93 -3.76
N THR A 12 6.16 -7.23 -2.66
CA THR A 12 5.04 -6.29 -2.49
C THR A 12 5.55 -4.91 -2.14
N PRO A 13 4.92 -3.84 -2.66
CA PRO A 13 5.37 -2.49 -2.39
C PRO A 13 4.97 -2.06 -0.97
N GLU A 14 5.64 -1.03 -0.47
CA GLU A 14 5.14 -0.25 0.65
C GLU A 14 3.90 0.55 0.20
N ILE A 15 2.91 0.67 1.07
CA ILE A 15 1.77 1.57 0.91
C ILE A 15 1.67 2.45 2.15
N ASP A 16 1.78 3.77 1.96
CA ASP A 16 1.54 4.77 3.01
C ASP A 16 0.40 5.69 2.58
N PHE A 17 -0.74 5.59 3.27
CA PHE A 17 -1.85 6.51 3.11
C PHE A 17 -1.93 7.48 4.28
N ASN A 18 -1.55 8.72 3.99
CA ASN A 18 -1.63 9.82 4.93
C ASN A 18 -2.90 10.64 4.68
N LEU A 19 -3.98 10.31 5.41
CA LEU A 19 -5.26 11.03 5.36
C LEU A 19 -5.14 12.53 5.66
N GLU A 20 -4.23 12.94 6.53
CA GLU A 20 -4.05 14.36 6.90
C GLU A 20 -3.51 15.17 5.72
N LYS A 21 -2.69 14.55 4.87
CA LYS A 21 -2.12 15.16 3.67
C LYS A 21 -2.94 14.88 2.41
N GLY A 22 -3.87 13.91 2.44
CA GLY A 22 -4.58 13.43 1.26
C GLY A 22 -3.66 12.75 0.25
N VAL A 23 -2.56 12.13 0.72
CA VAL A 23 -1.54 11.53 -0.14
C VAL A 23 -1.49 10.02 0.09
N LEU A 24 -1.61 9.27 -1.01
CA LEU A 24 -1.32 7.84 -1.08
C LEU A 24 0.02 7.65 -1.80
N SER A 25 1.00 7.12 -1.08
CA SER A 25 2.31 6.74 -1.63
C SER A 25 2.39 5.22 -1.78
N ILE A 26 2.90 4.77 -2.92
CA ILE A 26 3.20 3.37 -3.19
C ILE A 26 4.62 3.29 -3.75
N SER A 27 5.49 2.49 -3.12
CA SER A 27 6.92 2.44 -3.44
C SER A 27 7.47 1.02 -3.35
N GLY A 28 8.46 0.69 -4.18
CA GLY A 28 9.13 -0.61 -4.15
C GLY A 28 8.62 -1.63 -5.18
N VAL A 29 8.90 -2.91 -4.94
CA VAL A 29 8.64 -4.00 -5.89
C VAL A 29 7.17 -4.39 -5.87
N SER A 30 6.51 -4.38 -7.03
CA SER A 30 5.08 -4.65 -7.15
C SER A 30 4.78 -5.90 -7.97
N VAL A 31 5.02 -7.06 -7.37
CA VAL A 31 4.73 -8.39 -7.93
C VAL A 31 4.01 -9.29 -6.90
N PRO A 32 2.85 -8.84 -6.37
CA PRO A 32 2.05 -9.66 -5.45
C PRO A 32 1.49 -10.89 -6.18
N GLU A 33 1.33 -11.99 -5.45
CA GLU A 33 0.73 -13.23 -5.97
C GLU A 33 -0.75 -13.03 -6.34
N ASN A 34 -1.49 -12.26 -5.54
CA ASN A 34 -2.82 -11.79 -5.87
C ASN A 34 -2.90 -10.26 -5.70
N ALA A 35 -2.84 -9.54 -6.82
CA ALA A 35 -2.89 -8.08 -6.81
C ALA A 35 -4.23 -7.53 -6.31
N HIS A 36 -5.34 -8.20 -6.61
CA HIS A 36 -6.66 -7.74 -6.17
C HIS A 36 -6.73 -7.71 -4.64
N ASP A 37 -6.40 -8.82 -3.99
CA ASP A 37 -6.47 -8.92 -2.53
C ASP A 37 -5.48 -8.00 -1.84
N PHE A 38 -4.28 -7.82 -2.43
CA PHE A 38 -3.25 -6.93 -1.89
C PHE A 38 -3.70 -5.45 -1.89
N TYR A 39 -4.30 -4.98 -2.98
CA TYR A 39 -4.73 -3.58 -3.10
C TYR A 39 -6.15 -3.33 -2.60
N PHE A 40 -6.96 -4.35 -2.31
CA PHE A 40 -8.32 -4.21 -1.79
C PHE A 40 -8.44 -3.28 -0.55
N PRO A 41 -7.49 -3.24 0.41
CA PRO A 41 -7.55 -2.30 1.52
C PRO A 41 -7.36 -0.82 1.14
N THR A 42 -6.92 -0.54 -0.10
CA THR A 42 -6.66 0.82 -0.60
C THR A 42 -7.86 1.45 -1.33
N ILE A 43 -8.94 0.69 -1.53
CA ILE A 43 -10.16 1.06 -2.26
C ILE A 43 -11.35 1.12 -1.31
#